data_AF-A0A3D4EHL9-F1
#
_entry.id   AF-A0A3D4EHL9-F1
#
_cell.length_a   1.000
_cell.length_b   1.000
_cell.length_c   1.000
_cell.angle_alpha   90.00
_cell.angle_beta   90.00
_cell.angle_gamma   90.00
#
_symmetry.space_group_name_H-M   'P 1'
#
loop_
_entity.id
_entity.type
_entity.pdbx_description
1 polymer ?
#
loop_
_entity_poly.entity_id
_entity_poly.type
_entity_poly.pdbx_seq_one_letter_code
_entity_poly.pdbx_strand_id
1 'polypeptide(L)'
;MEQNGPLNCYISETGRLDKMKWINLYGLMFVAVILVPNIVFAVKCNDGFENLWKNKFVEILEHIGRFSCFLFMIVDIPGTCFGWQSSEMMAVYLVVNAVLAAVYCIIWAACFRKSGIFRALALSIIPSVMFLFSGLLCRSVLLTAAALIFAPSHIMLSYKNARLQANEA
;
A
#
# COMPACT_ATOMS: atom_id res chain seq x y z
N MET A 1 -49.95 -5.04 14.99
CA MET A 1 -50.00 -3.95 14.00
C MET A 1 -48.64 -3.26 14.05
N GLU A 2 -47.56 -3.87 13.59
CA GLU A 2 -47.20 -4.10 12.18
C GLU A 2 -47.26 -2.83 11.33
N GLN A 3 -46.17 -2.05 11.38
CA GLN A 3 -45.60 -1.31 10.24
C GLN A 3 -44.07 -1.28 10.39
N ASN A 4 -43.45 -2.46 10.29
CA ASN A 4 -42.02 -2.63 10.07
C ASN A 4 -41.78 -2.81 8.57
N GLY A 5 -41.17 -1.80 7.94
CA GLY A 5 -40.76 -1.80 6.53
C GLY A 5 -41.33 -0.60 5.77
N PRO A 6 -40.72 -0.08 4.70
CA PRO A 6 -39.34 -0.17 4.19
C PRO A 6 -38.40 0.94 4.74
N LEU A 7 -38.91 1.86 5.55
CA LEU A 7 -38.21 3.10 5.93
C LEU A 7 -36.93 2.86 6.75
N ASN A 8 -36.91 1.84 7.61
CA ASN A 8 -35.74 1.53 8.44
C ASN A 8 -34.62 0.83 7.63
N CYS A 9 -34.98 0.11 6.55
CA CYS A 9 -33.99 -0.38 5.58
C CYS A 9 -33.41 0.77 4.76
N TYR A 10 -34.21 1.75 4.33
CA TYR A 10 -33.70 2.95 3.66
C TYR A 10 -32.77 3.77 4.56
N ILE A 11 -33.06 3.95 5.84
CA ILE A 11 -32.17 4.70 6.75
C ILE A 11 -30.88 3.92 7.02
N SER A 12 -30.96 2.60 7.16
CA SER A 12 -29.80 1.70 7.23
C SER A 12 -28.95 1.74 5.95
N GLU A 13 -29.59 1.71 4.77
CA GLU A 13 -28.91 1.80 3.48
C GLU A 13 -28.35 3.19 3.21
N THR A 14 -29.03 4.27 3.62
CA THR A 14 -28.57 5.66 3.44
C THR A 14 -27.40 5.97 4.38
N GLY A 15 -27.47 5.55 5.64
CA GLY A 15 -26.34 5.61 6.57
C GLY A 15 -25.17 4.69 6.19
N ARG A 16 -25.43 3.63 5.41
CA ARG A 16 -24.41 2.77 4.81
C ARG A 16 -23.86 3.35 3.50
N LEU A 17 -24.64 4.13 2.75
CA LEU A 17 -24.26 4.83 1.51
C LEU A 17 -23.43 6.10 1.80
N ASP A 18 -23.71 6.82 2.88
CA ASP A 18 -22.92 7.99 3.31
C ASP A 18 -21.52 7.59 3.83
N LYS A 19 -21.37 6.37 4.37
CA LYS A 19 -20.07 5.78 4.74
C LYS A 19 -19.20 5.43 3.52
N MET A 20 -19.75 5.35 2.32
CA MET A 20 -19.01 4.95 1.10
C MET A 20 -18.23 6.11 0.46
N LYS A 21 -18.37 7.35 0.96
CA LYS A 21 -17.58 8.49 0.46
C LYS A 21 -16.19 8.60 1.08
N TRP A 22 -15.93 7.92 2.20
CA TRP A 22 -14.65 8.00 2.91
C TRP A 22 -13.74 6.81 2.61
N ILE A 23 -14.28 5.75 1.99
CA ILE A 23 -13.51 4.55 1.68
C ILE A 23 -13.22 4.52 0.19
N ASN A 24 -11.94 4.55 -0.15
CA ASN A 24 -11.47 4.32 -1.50
C ASN A 24 -11.42 2.81 -1.78
N LEU A 25 -12.52 2.28 -2.33
CA LEU A 25 -12.64 0.85 -2.65
C LEU A 25 -11.57 0.39 -3.64
N TYR A 26 -11.19 1.23 -4.61
CA TYR A 26 -10.13 0.91 -5.57
C TYR A 26 -8.76 0.86 -4.87
N GLY A 27 -8.50 1.81 -3.99
CA GLY A 27 -7.30 1.81 -3.14
C GLY A 27 -7.20 0.55 -2.29
N LEU A 28 -8.31 0.11 -1.69
CA LEU A 28 -8.39 -1.15 -0.95
C LEU A 28 -8.02 -2.37 -1.80
N MET A 29 -8.54 -2.45 -3.04
CA MET A 29 -8.22 -3.55 -3.95
C MET A 29 -6.73 -3.62 -4.27
N PHE A 30 -6.09 -2.48 -4.58
CA PHE A 30 -4.65 -2.45 -4.86
C PHE A 30 -3.80 -2.78 -3.64
N VAL A 31 -4.16 -2.27 -2.46
CA VAL A 31 -3.49 -2.61 -1.20
C VAL A 31 -3.57 -4.11 -0.94
N ALA A 32 -4.74 -4.73 -1.12
CA ALA A 32 -4.92 -6.17 -0.92
C ALA A 32 -4.02 -6.99 -1.86
N VAL A 33 -3.94 -6.61 -3.14
CA VAL A 33 -3.08 -7.29 -4.14
C VAL A 33 -1.60 -7.24 -3.75
N ILE A 34 -1.11 -6.11 -3.26
CA ILE A 34 0.29 -5.94 -2.86
C ILE A 34 0.61 -6.56 -1.50
N LEU A 35 -0.38 -6.63 -0.61
CA LEU A 35 -0.18 -7.20 0.72
C LEU A 35 0.07 -8.71 0.67
N VAL A 36 -0.57 -9.44 -0.25
CA VAL A 36 -0.44 -10.90 -0.33
C VAL A 36 1.01 -11.34 -0.58
N PRO A 37 1.71 -10.86 -1.63
CA PRO A 37 3.12 -11.20 -1.86
C PRO A 37 4.06 -10.71 -0.75
N ASN A 38 3.76 -9.56 -0.14
CA ASN A 38 4.52 -9.00 0.98
C ASN A 38 4.46 -9.90 2.23
N ILE A 39 3.26 -10.37 2.62
CA ILE A 39 3.09 -11.28 3.77
C ILE A 39 3.72 -12.64 3.47
N VAL A 40 3.50 -13.20 2.29
CA VAL A 40 4.09 -14.48 1.90
C VAL A 40 5.61 -14.41 1.93
N PHE A 41 6.22 -13.29 1.54
CA PHE A 41 7.67 -13.08 1.67
C PHE A 41 8.11 -13.05 3.13
N ALA A 42 7.42 -12.30 4.00
CA ALA A 42 7.72 -12.19 5.43
C ALA A 42 7.58 -13.53 6.17
N VAL A 43 6.66 -14.41 5.76
CA VAL A 43 6.49 -15.74 6.35
C VAL A 43 7.50 -16.74 5.79
N LYS A 44 7.84 -16.65 4.49
CA LYS A 44 8.70 -17.63 3.83
C LYS A 44 10.19 -17.41 4.13
N CYS A 45 10.63 -16.16 4.22
CA CYS A 45 11.85 -15.81 4.93
C CYS A 45 11.47 -15.72 6.41
N ASN A 46 11.59 -16.81 7.17
CA ASN A 46 11.35 -16.81 8.62
C ASN A 46 12.27 -15.80 9.37
N ASP A 47 13.28 -15.29 8.66
CA ASP A 47 14.09 -14.10 8.96
C ASP A 47 13.81 -13.01 7.90
N GLY A 48 12.59 -12.50 7.84
CA GLY A 48 12.14 -11.45 6.92
C GLY A 48 12.89 -10.15 7.19
N PHE A 49 14.14 -10.11 6.75
CA PHE A 49 15.23 -9.38 7.35
C PHE A 49 15.47 -9.78 8.81
N GLU A 50 16.33 -10.77 9.07
CA GLU A 50 17.22 -10.58 10.23
C GLU A 50 17.86 -9.20 9.99
N ASN A 51 17.45 -8.22 10.79
CA ASN A 51 17.99 -6.86 10.73
C ASN A 51 19.44 -6.95 11.22
N LEU A 52 20.32 -7.43 10.35
CA LEU A 52 21.78 -7.38 10.48
C LEU A 52 22.18 -5.92 10.75
N TRP A 53 21.41 -4.97 10.20
CA TRP A 53 21.41 -3.57 10.62
C TRP A 53 20.33 -3.30 11.69
N LYS A 54 20.69 -3.50 12.97
CA LYS A 54 19.82 -3.19 14.12
C LYS A 54 19.66 -1.67 14.33
N ASN A 55 18.76 -1.04 13.59
CA ASN A 55 18.27 0.29 13.94
C ASN A 55 16.75 0.28 14.12
N LYS A 56 16.32 0.01 15.36
CA LYS A 56 14.91 -0.06 15.76
C LYS A 56 14.12 1.19 15.35
N PHE A 57 14.77 2.35 15.31
CA PHE A 57 14.11 3.59 14.92
C PHE A 57 13.67 3.57 13.44
N VAL A 58 14.55 3.15 12.53
CA VAL A 58 14.24 3.09 11.09
C VAL A 58 13.21 2.01 10.79
N GLU A 59 13.28 0.88 11.48
CA GLU A 59 12.30 -0.20 11.37
C GLU A 59 10.89 0.25 11.83
N ILE A 60 10.81 0.95 12.97
CA ILE A 60 9.55 1.53 13.46
C ILE A 60 9.01 2.57 12.49
N LEU A 61 9.87 3.46 11.97
CA LEU A 61 9.46 4.45 10.96
C LEU A 61 8.94 3.79 9.69
N GLU A 62 9.58 2.71 9.24
CA GLU A 62 9.13 1.96 8.08
C GLU A 62 7.76 1.34 8.33
N HIS A 63 7.55 0.65 9.46
CA HIS A 63 6.27 0.06 9.79
C HIS A 63 5.17 1.11 9.91
N ILE A 64 5.41 2.18 10.68
CA ILE A 64 4.45 3.29 10.82
C ILE A 64 4.15 3.90 9.44
N GLY A 65 5.18 4.16 8.62
CA GLY A 65 5.02 4.70 7.28
C GLY A 65 4.21 3.77 6.36
N ARG A 66 4.48 2.46 6.39
CA ARG A 66 3.80 1.45 5.57
C ARG A 66 2.32 1.36 5.94
N PHE A 67 2.03 1.22 7.23
CA PHE A 67 0.66 1.14 7.72
C PHE A 67 -0.09 2.45 7.48
N SER A 68 0.56 3.60 7.62
CA SER A 68 -0.02 4.90 7.29
C SER A 68 -0.35 5.01 5.80
N CYS A 69 0.55 4.56 4.91
CA CYS A 69 0.29 4.53 3.47
C CYS A 69 -0.90 3.63 3.11
N PHE A 70 -0.99 2.44 3.69
CA PHE A 70 -2.14 1.54 3.48
C PHE A 70 -3.44 2.17 3.99
N LEU A 71 -3.41 2.74 5.20
CA LEU A 71 -4.59 3.33 5.83
C LEU A 71 -5.09 4.54 5.04
N PHE A 72 -4.21 5.46 4.64
CA PHE A 72 -4.57 6.63 3.86
C PHE A 72 -4.88 6.33 2.39
N MET A 73 -4.48 5.18 1.87
CA MET A 73 -4.93 4.72 0.56
C MET A 73 -6.33 4.10 0.59
N ILE A 74 -6.75 3.56 1.74
CA ILE A 74 -8.09 2.97 1.94
C ILE A 74 -9.09 4.02 2.44
N VAL A 75 -8.66 4.89 3.35
CA VAL A 75 -9.50 5.90 4.00
C VAL A 75 -9.10 7.28 3.49
N ASP A 76 -10.00 7.87 2.71
CA ASP A 76 -9.92 9.27 2.32
C ASP A 76 -10.51 10.13 3.45
N ILE A 77 -9.64 10.80 4.21
CA ILE A 77 -10.07 11.70 5.28
C ILE A 77 -10.59 13.01 4.65
N PRO A 78 -11.88 13.34 4.83
CA PRO A 78 -12.45 14.57 4.28
C PRO A 78 -11.73 15.79 4.88
N GLY A 79 -11.20 16.65 4.00
CA GLY A 79 -10.40 17.83 4.38
C GLY A 79 -8.90 17.71 4.11
N THR A 80 -8.38 16.50 3.85
CA THR A 80 -6.96 16.29 3.47
C THR A 80 -6.79 15.61 2.11
N CYS A 81 -7.85 14.94 1.63
CA CYS A 81 -7.98 14.44 0.27
C CYS A 81 -8.91 15.37 -0.52
N PHE A 82 -8.38 16.00 -1.58
CA PHE A 82 -9.19 16.81 -2.50
C PHE A 82 -9.94 15.96 -3.54
N GLY A 83 -9.72 14.64 -3.53
CA GLY A 83 -10.35 13.70 -4.43
C GLY A 83 -9.92 13.87 -5.89
N TRP A 84 -10.64 13.19 -6.77
CA TRP A 84 -10.40 13.20 -8.22
C TRP A 84 -10.85 14.51 -8.83
N GLN A 85 -9.95 15.22 -9.54
CA GLN A 85 -10.34 16.46 -10.25
C GLN A 85 -11.28 16.17 -11.41
N SER A 86 -11.14 15.00 -12.03
CA SER A 86 -11.86 14.59 -13.24
C SER A 86 -11.95 13.07 -13.33
N SER A 87 -12.88 12.57 -14.14
CA SER A 87 -12.99 11.14 -14.49
C SER A 87 -11.73 10.62 -15.20
N GLU A 88 -10.99 11.49 -15.89
CA GLU A 88 -9.72 11.16 -16.53
C GLU A 88 -8.63 10.84 -15.51
N MET A 89 -8.51 11.62 -14.43
CA MET A 89 -7.54 11.34 -13.36
C MET A 89 -7.82 10.02 -12.65
N MET A 90 -9.11 9.69 -12.47
CA MET A 90 -9.52 8.39 -11.94
C MET A 90 -9.13 7.25 -12.89
N ALA A 91 -9.32 7.42 -14.20
CA ALA A 91 -8.89 6.43 -15.19
C ALA A 91 -7.37 6.26 -15.21
N VAL A 92 -6.60 7.35 -15.17
CA VAL A 92 -5.13 7.32 -15.09
C VAL A 92 -4.67 6.61 -13.82
N TYR A 93 -5.29 6.89 -12.68
CA TYR A 93 -5.01 6.19 -11.43
C TYR A 93 -5.24 4.68 -11.55
N LEU A 94 -6.38 4.27 -12.11
CA LEU A 94 -6.70 2.85 -12.28
C LEU A 94 -5.70 2.17 -13.22
N VAL A 95 -5.40 2.78 -14.37
CA VAL A 95 -4.48 2.22 -15.36
C VAL A 95 -3.07 2.12 -14.79
N VAL A 96 -2.53 3.18 -14.18
CA VAL A 96 -1.16 3.17 -13.66
C VAL A 96 -1.04 2.18 -12.50
N ASN A 97 -1.97 2.18 -11.55
CA ASN A 97 -1.92 1.22 -10.44
C ASN A 97 -2.15 -0.22 -10.91
N ALA A 98 -3.01 -0.45 -11.90
CA ALA A 98 -3.18 -1.78 -12.49
C ALA A 98 -1.90 -2.27 -13.20
N VAL A 99 -1.24 -1.39 -13.96
CA VAL A 99 0.05 -1.72 -14.60
C VAL A 99 1.11 -2.00 -13.54
N LEU A 100 1.25 -1.14 -12.53
CA LEU A 100 2.21 -1.35 -11.44
C LEU A 100 1.94 -2.65 -10.67
N ALA A 101 0.68 -2.94 -10.35
CA ALA A 101 0.28 -4.17 -9.69
C ALA A 101 0.54 -5.41 -10.57
N ALA A 102 0.27 -5.33 -11.88
CA ALA A 102 0.58 -6.42 -12.80
C ALA A 102 2.08 -6.66 -12.90
N VAL A 103 2.89 -5.60 -13.05
CA VAL A 103 4.36 -5.70 -13.04
C VAL A 103 4.85 -6.30 -11.72
N TYR A 104 4.30 -5.87 -10.58
CA TYR A 104 4.61 -6.43 -9.27
C TYR A 104 4.31 -7.93 -9.19
N CYS A 105 3.12 -8.35 -9.62
CA CYS A 105 2.73 -9.77 -9.63
C CYS A 105 3.62 -10.60 -10.56
N ILE A 106 3.95 -10.10 -11.75
CA ILE A 106 4.84 -10.78 -12.70
C ILE A 106 6.24 -10.93 -12.11
N ILE A 107 6.81 -9.85 -11.57
CA ILE A 107 8.15 -9.88 -10.95
C ILE A 107 8.14 -10.84 -9.77
N TRP A 108 7.11 -10.81 -8.93
CA TRP A 108 7.00 -11.73 -7.80
C TRP A 108 6.90 -13.20 -8.25
N ALA A 109 6.10 -13.50 -9.27
CA ALA A 109 5.97 -14.85 -9.82
C ALA A 109 7.27 -15.34 -10.50
N ALA A 110 7.93 -14.47 -11.27
CA ALA A 110 9.20 -14.78 -11.94
C ALA A 110 10.36 -14.95 -10.94
N CYS A 111 10.44 -14.06 -9.95
CA CYS A 111 11.44 -14.11 -8.87
C CYS A 111 11.08 -15.12 -7.78
N PHE A 112 9.94 -15.82 -7.85
CA PHE A 112 9.57 -16.86 -6.90
C PHE A 112 10.57 -18.02 -6.86
N ARG A 113 11.29 -18.24 -7.98
CA ARG A 113 12.32 -19.28 -8.14
C ARG A 113 13.73 -18.86 -7.72
N LYS A 114 14.03 -17.55 -7.61
CA LYS A 114 15.37 -17.04 -7.24
C LYS A 114 15.27 -16.14 -6.01
N SER A 115 15.78 -16.61 -4.87
CA SER A 115 16.00 -15.80 -3.67
C SER A 115 17.19 -14.88 -3.90
N GLY A 116 16.96 -13.58 -4.01
CA GLY A 116 18.03 -12.60 -4.19
C GLY A 116 17.62 -11.20 -3.80
N ILE A 117 18.63 -10.35 -3.60
CA ILE A 117 18.55 -8.92 -3.30
C ILE A 117 17.53 -8.20 -4.18
N PHE A 118 17.50 -8.55 -5.47
CA PHE A 118 16.57 -7.98 -6.45
C PHE A 118 15.10 -8.18 -6.06
N ARG A 119 14.73 -9.34 -5.50
CA ARG A 119 13.35 -9.61 -5.07
C ARG A 119 12.97 -8.72 -3.90
N ALA A 120 13.82 -8.62 -2.87
CA ALA A 120 13.56 -7.78 -1.70
C ALA A 120 13.43 -6.30 -2.09
N LEU A 121 14.31 -5.82 -2.97
CA LEU A 121 14.25 -4.46 -3.51
C LEU A 121 13.02 -4.22 -4.38
N ALA A 122 12.64 -5.15 -5.25
CA ALA A 122 11.42 -5.01 -6.06
C ALA A 122 10.16 -5.00 -5.20
N LEU A 123 10.12 -5.83 -4.15
CA LEU A 123 9.01 -5.88 -3.20
C LEU A 123 8.87 -4.58 -2.39
N SER A 124 9.95 -3.82 -2.30
CA SER A 124 10.05 -2.55 -1.60
C SER A 124 9.70 -1.35 -2.47
N ILE A 125 10.40 -1.23 -3.60
CA ILE A 125 10.33 -0.06 -4.47
C ILE A 125 8.96 0.06 -5.13
N ILE A 126 8.38 -1.06 -5.61
CA ILE A 126 7.14 -1.02 -6.38
C ILE A 126 5.96 -0.51 -5.53
N PRO A 127 5.72 -1.03 -4.30
CA PRO A 127 4.71 -0.45 -3.42
C PRO A 127 4.98 1.02 -3.07
N SER A 128 6.23 1.41 -2.82
CA SER A 128 6.56 2.81 -2.51
C SER A 128 6.22 3.76 -3.66
N VAL A 129 6.55 3.40 -4.90
CA VAL A 129 6.20 4.19 -6.09
C VAL A 129 4.69 4.24 -6.26
N MET A 130 3.99 3.12 -6.03
CA MET A 130 2.54 3.05 -6.12
C MET A 130 1.86 3.99 -5.10
N PHE A 131 2.32 4.01 -3.84
CA PHE A 131 1.77 4.90 -2.81
C PHE A 131 2.06 6.37 -3.09
N LEU A 132 3.27 6.69 -3.54
CA LEU A 132 3.64 8.06 -3.90
C LEU A 132 2.79 8.59 -5.06
N PHE A 133 2.64 7.78 -6.11
CA PHE A 133 1.83 8.14 -7.27
C PHE A 133 0.35 8.25 -6.93
N SER A 134 -0.16 7.33 -6.10
CA SER A 134 -1.53 7.37 -5.59
C SER A 134 -1.79 8.62 -4.74
N GLY A 135 -0.85 9.00 -3.87
CA GLY A 135 -0.93 10.24 -3.07
C GLY A 135 -0.98 11.50 -3.92
N LEU A 136 -0.13 11.56 -4.94
CA LEU A 136 -0.08 12.70 -5.86
C LEU A 136 -1.37 12.83 -6.68
N LEU A 137 -1.87 11.72 -7.23
CA LEU A 137 -3.09 11.73 -8.05
C LEU A 137 -4.37 11.98 -7.23
N CYS A 138 -4.48 11.39 -6.04
CA CYS A 138 -5.60 11.67 -5.14
C CYS A 138 -5.50 13.07 -4.49
N ARG A 139 -4.40 13.81 -4.72
CA ARG A 139 -4.05 15.07 -4.04
C ARG A 139 -4.21 14.96 -2.52
N SER A 140 -3.82 13.81 -1.98
CA SER A 140 -3.86 13.54 -0.54
C SER A 140 -2.54 13.97 0.07
N VAL A 141 -2.59 15.04 0.86
CA VAL A 141 -1.39 15.57 1.55
C VAL A 141 -0.86 14.53 2.55
N LEU A 142 -1.76 13.83 3.24
CA LEU A 142 -1.40 12.81 4.23
C LEU A 142 -0.77 11.58 3.58
N LEU A 143 -1.35 11.06 2.50
CA LEU A 143 -0.77 9.90 1.79
C LEU A 143 0.58 10.26 1.17
N THR A 144 0.72 11.46 0.62
CA THR A 144 1.99 11.92 0.03
C THR A 144 3.07 12.09 1.11
N ALA A 145 2.75 12.72 2.25
CA ALA A 145 3.69 12.88 3.36
C ALA A 145 4.10 11.52 3.94
N ALA A 146 3.13 10.60 4.14
CA ALA A 146 3.41 9.24 4.59
C ALA A 146 4.30 8.48 3.60
N ALA A 147 4.03 8.58 2.29
CA ALA A 147 4.83 7.96 1.25
C ALA A 147 6.26 8.52 1.19
N LEU A 148 6.44 9.82 1.41
CA LEU A 148 7.77 10.46 1.45
C LEU A 148 8.60 10.05 2.66
N ILE A 149 7.98 9.71 3.80
CA ILE A 149 8.67 9.17 4.97
C ILE A 149 8.94 7.66 4.79
N PHE A 150 7.96 6.96 4.21
CA PHE A 150 7.99 5.52 3.97
C PHE A 150 9.05 5.12 2.94
N ALA A 151 9.05 5.74 1.76
CA ALA A 151 9.93 5.38 0.65
C ALA A 151 11.44 5.36 1.00
N PRO A 152 12.04 6.42 1.57
CA PRO A 152 13.46 6.41 1.90
C PRO A 152 13.79 5.40 2.99
N SER A 153 12.91 5.27 4.01
CA SER A 153 13.11 4.32 5.12
C SER A 153 13.06 2.88 4.61
N HIS A 154 12.07 2.56 3.77
CA HIS A 154 11.82 1.22 3.23
C HIS A 154 12.89 0.76 2.24
N ILE A 155 13.35 1.66 1.36
CA ILE A 155 14.44 1.39 0.42
C ILE A 155 15.76 1.21 1.17
N MET A 156 16.04 2.05 2.17
CA MET A 156 17.28 1.99 2.94
C MET A 156 17.40 0.69 3.73
N LEU A 157 16.31 0.24 4.36
CA LEU A 157 16.26 -1.01 5.10
C LEU A 157 16.41 -2.21 4.15
N SER A 158 15.66 -2.21 3.05
CA SER A 158 15.73 -3.28 2.04
C SER A 158 17.12 -3.40 1.40
N TYR A 159 17.78 -2.28 1.09
CA TYR A 159 19.11 -2.27 0.50
C TYR A 159 20.18 -2.75 1.49
N LYS A 160 20.20 -2.22 2.71
CA LYS A 160 21.21 -2.58 3.72
C LYS A 160 21.15 -4.05 4.07
N ASN A 161 19.96 -4.56 4.31
CA ASN A 161 19.80 -5.96 4.69
C ASN A 161 20.11 -6.91 3.54
N ALA A 162 19.78 -6.52 2.30
CA ALA A 162 20.16 -7.28 1.13
C ALA A 162 21.68 -7.30 0.90
N ARG A 163 22.38 -6.19 1.16
CA ARG A 163 23.84 -6.12 1.08
C ARG A 163 24.55 -6.95 2.14
N LEU A 164 23.98 -7.02 3.35
CA LEU A 164 24.57 -7.79 4.45
C LEU A 164 24.46 -9.28 4.19
N GLN A 165 23.30 -9.77 3.73
CA GLN A 165 23.12 -11.15 3.27
C GLN A 165 24.08 -11.55 2.14
N ALA A 166 24.46 -10.60 1.27
CA ALA A 166 25.41 -10.84 0.18
C ALA A 166 26.88 -10.92 0.61
N ASN A 167 27.21 -10.37 1.78
CA ASN A 167 28.57 -10.42 2.31
C ASN A 167 28.80 -11.64 3.21
N GLU A 168 27.72 -12.24 3.73
CA GLU A 168 27.76 -13.43 4.60
C GLU A 168 27.66 -14.76 3.81
N ALA A 169 27.37 -14.69 2.50
CA ALA A 169 27.29 -15.82 1.57
C ALA A 169 28.54 -15.91 0.69
#